data_AF-A0A1V1W7T8-F1
#
_entry.id   AF-A0A1V1W7T8-F1
#
_cell.length_a   1.000
_cell.length_b   1.000
_cell.length_c   1.000
_cell.angle_alpha   90.00
_cell.angle_beta   90.00
_cell.angle_gamma   90.00
#
_symmetry.space_group_name_H-M   'P 1'
#
loop_
_entity.id
_entity.type
_entity.pdbx_description
1 polymer ?
#
loop_
_entity_poly.entity_id
_entity_poly.type
_entity_poly.pdbx_seq_one_letter_code
_entity_poly.pdbx_strand_id
1 'polypeptide(L)'
;MGEVLGAIRGERLEPALRRLARWWSVRWLVRLSGAGLALVLLVELALSWGAGDRRPTEADPPSLAEVDASIALAEHYLDGLYRDIGPDRAVVSEYYALPLRVYFTGPRLWVRPGDHQVTIIGGEQSRLRESYVFQYDVPGLTDPVQLLTVVRWDDTSGDADVEVSQVGGDADEPMIVELGDRPLAQWRPDAIERSASIVLTPETYSDLKSLRYTIRHVAMMSASAYHYRGMTGRAKRLDTVVHRSGYDPDADVYSPVWGRGATQADGFVFDPSVYRDCTDASVASSMPESPTYYPYQSKVCTIPTRGYVAMSREDPLVPLAQGLHILQRYADPEHEYSDGEHLNNTVNGLVADMERRYRSAAGIAECLPGSCDSGSTSTLRTVLFGMVETDLGFELGDDTSRTYADAVADALLDHQVGSDGLIPTTNLGDLYRPDQTGGFYTHVSSDGRSGEPDSFTRRQMSGLASALDIRPEYVGEIATNAETTLAAYAFLVRYRCARFGVGCGAWSGDRGTSTR
;
A
#
# COMPACT_ATOMS: atom_id res chain seq x y z
N MET A 1 -28.01 -68.98 31.57
CA MET A 1 -26.73 -69.41 32.19
C MET A 1 -25.64 -68.55 31.57
N GLY A 2 -25.07 -67.53 32.19
CA GLY A 2 -25.05 -67.06 33.56
C GLY A 2 -23.75 -66.25 33.68
N GLU A 3 -23.87 -64.96 34.05
CA GLU A 3 -23.12 -64.28 35.13
C GLU A 3 -21.77 -64.90 35.57
N VAL A 4 -20.69 -64.20 35.94
CA VAL A 4 -20.48 -62.83 36.42
C VAL A 4 -18.97 -62.69 36.74
N LEU A 5 -18.43 -61.49 36.48
CA LEU A 5 -17.37 -60.70 37.13
C LEU A 5 -16.27 -61.35 38.01
N GLY A 6 -15.05 -60.81 37.89
CA GLY A 6 -14.03 -60.89 38.94
C GLY A 6 -12.75 -60.11 38.63
N ALA A 7 -12.69 -58.86 39.07
CA ALA A 7 -11.57 -57.92 38.95
C ALA A 7 -10.32 -58.31 39.78
N ILE A 8 -9.13 -57.77 39.44
CA ILE A 8 -8.18 -57.09 40.37
C ILE A 8 -6.96 -56.48 39.62
N ARG A 9 -6.88 -55.15 39.73
CA ARG A 9 -5.72 -54.24 39.87
C ARG A 9 -4.68 -54.09 38.75
N GLY A 10 -4.92 -53.09 37.90
CA GLY A 10 -3.90 -52.18 37.41
C GLY A 10 -4.00 -50.83 38.13
N GLU A 11 -3.16 -50.60 39.14
CA GLU A 11 -2.87 -49.26 39.68
C GLU A 11 -1.46 -49.29 40.29
N ARG A 12 -0.54 -48.48 39.74
CA ARG A 12 0.69 -47.91 40.37
C ARG A 12 1.92 -47.70 39.46
N LEU A 13 1.82 -47.80 38.12
CA LEU A 13 2.97 -47.52 37.24
C LEU A 13 2.85 -46.28 36.32
N GLU A 14 1.66 -45.69 36.16
CA GLU A 14 1.49 -44.54 35.26
C GLU A 14 1.96 -43.16 35.76
N PRO A 15 1.93 -42.81 37.06
CA PRO A 15 2.30 -41.45 37.47
C PRO A 15 3.80 -41.15 37.38
N ALA A 16 4.65 -42.16 37.56
CA ALA A 16 6.11 -42.00 37.59
C ALA A 16 6.71 -41.82 36.18
N LEU A 17 6.21 -42.58 35.20
CA LEU A 17 6.64 -42.49 33.81
C LEU A 17 6.20 -41.18 33.14
N ARG A 18 5.01 -40.66 33.47
CA ARG A 18 4.54 -39.34 32.98
C ARG A 18 5.35 -38.16 33.53
N ARG A 19 5.89 -38.27 34.76
CA ARG A 19 6.76 -37.24 35.35
C ARG A 19 8.17 -37.26 34.76
N LEU A 20 8.73 -38.44 34.49
CA LEU A 20 10.03 -38.59 33.83
C LEU A 20 10.01 -38.13 32.36
N ALA A 21 8.93 -38.44 31.62
CA ALA A 21 8.75 -37.98 30.24
C ALA A 21 8.65 -36.44 30.17
N ARG A 22 7.89 -35.80 31.08
CA ARG A 22 7.79 -34.33 31.17
C ARG A 22 9.11 -33.66 31.52
N TRP A 23 9.92 -34.25 32.39
CA TRP A 23 11.22 -33.69 32.78
C TRP A 23 12.26 -33.79 31.66
N TRP A 24 12.22 -34.87 30.86
CA TRP A 24 13.09 -35.04 29.70
C TRP A 24 12.73 -34.11 28.53
N SER A 25 11.43 -33.87 28.27
CA SER A 25 10.99 -32.94 27.22
C SER A 25 11.33 -31.47 27.54
N VAL A 26 11.29 -31.06 28.81
CA VAL A 26 11.64 -29.67 29.21
C VAL A 26 13.14 -29.40 29.06
N ARG A 27 14.01 -30.37 29.39
CA ARG A 27 15.46 -30.22 29.20
C ARG A 27 15.89 -30.16 27.73
N TRP A 28 15.18 -30.88 26.84
CA TRP A 28 15.41 -30.80 25.40
C TRP A 28 14.90 -29.49 24.80
N LEU A 29 13.72 -29.01 25.22
CA LEU A 29 13.19 -27.71 24.81
C LEU A 29 14.11 -26.55 25.21
N VAL A 30 14.64 -26.55 26.45
CA VAL A 30 15.57 -25.50 26.92
C VAL A 30 16.92 -25.52 26.19
N ARG A 31 17.42 -26.70 25.79
CA ARG A 31 18.67 -26.81 25.01
C ARG A 31 18.49 -26.44 23.53
N LEU A 32 17.33 -26.76 22.94
CA LEU A 32 16.99 -26.34 21.59
C LEU A 32 16.72 -24.84 21.50
N SER A 33 16.12 -24.23 22.52
CA SER A 33 15.97 -22.76 22.58
C SER A 33 17.30 -22.05 22.80
N GLY A 34 18.23 -22.62 23.59
CA GLY A 34 19.57 -22.04 23.78
C GLY A 34 20.47 -22.14 22.54
N ALA A 35 20.45 -23.28 21.85
CA ALA A 35 21.19 -23.46 20.60
C ALA A 35 20.56 -22.66 19.44
N GLY A 36 19.23 -22.54 19.41
CA GLY A 36 18.50 -21.69 18.47
C GLY A 36 18.82 -20.21 18.69
N LEU A 37 18.82 -19.73 19.94
CA LEU A 37 19.19 -18.35 20.25
C LEU A 37 20.65 -18.04 19.89
N ALA A 38 21.57 -18.97 20.15
CA ALA A 38 22.98 -18.82 19.78
C ALA A 38 23.17 -18.83 18.25
N LEU A 39 22.39 -19.64 17.51
CA LEU A 39 22.44 -19.66 16.05
C LEU A 39 21.84 -18.38 15.46
N VAL A 40 20.74 -17.86 16.00
CA VAL A 40 20.15 -16.57 15.61
C VAL A 40 21.13 -15.43 15.88
N LEU A 41 21.74 -15.39 17.07
CA LEU A 41 22.79 -14.42 17.41
C LEU A 41 24.02 -14.53 16.51
N LEU A 42 24.44 -15.74 16.13
CA LEU A 42 25.58 -15.95 15.22
C LEU A 42 25.23 -15.59 13.77
N VAL A 43 23.99 -15.81 13.33
CA VAL A 43 23.51 -15.38 12.01
C VAL A 43 23.37 -13.86 11.97
N GLU A 44 22.87 -13.21 13.02
CA GLU A 44 22.87 -11.75 13.11
C GLU A 44 24.29 -11.17 13.19
N LEU A 45 25.20 -11.76 13.97
CA LEU A 45 26.60 -11.32 13.98
C LEU A 45 27.25 -11.49 12.60
N ALA A 46 27.00 -12.61 11.92
CA ALA A 46 27.56 -12.88 10.60
C ALA A 46 26.96 -11.98 9.50
N LEU A 47 25.68 -11.62 9.60
CA LEU A 47 25.03 -10.65 8.71
C LEU A 47 25.50 -9.21 8.99
N SER A 48 25.79 -8.88 10.26
CA SER A 48 26.34 -7.57 10.65
C SER A 48 27.79 -7.35 10.18
N TRP A 49 28.58 -8.42 10.01
CA TRP A 49 29.99 -8.35 9.59
C TRP A 49 30.22 -8.26 8.07
N GLY A 50 29.16 -8.33 7.27
CA GLY A 50 29.23 -8.21 5.80
C GLY A 50 28.82 -6.84 5.22
N ALA A 51 28.24 -5.96 6.04
CA ALA A 51 27.81 -4.63 5.62
C ALA A 51 28.94 -3.61 5.85
N GLY A 52 29.94 -3.61 4.97
CA GLY A 52 30.81 -2.43 4.85
C GLY A 52 29.97 -1.21 4.48
N ASP A 53 30.42 -0.01 4.86
CA ASP A 53 29.82 1.29 4.47
C ASP A 53 29.52 1.30 2.96
N ARG A 54 28.27 0.99 2.60
CA ARG A 54 27.77 1.13 1.24
C ARG A 54 27.09 2.47 1.16
N ARG A 55 27.89 3.53 1.28
CA ARG A 55 27.44 4.83 0.82
C ARG A 55 27.00 4.67 -0.64
N PRO A 56 25.85 5.21 -1.05
CA PRO A 56 25.53 5.29 -2.46
C PRO A 56 26.74 5.92 -3.16
N THR A 57 27.07 5.39 -4.34
CA THR A 57 28.04 6.08 -5.19
C THR A 57 27.50 7.48 -5.41
N GLU A 58 28.36 8.50 -5.37
CA GLU A 58 27.97 9.91 -5.56
C GLU A 58 27.29 10.01 -6.93
N ALA A 59 25.96 9.84 -6.94
CA ALA A 59 25.13 9.92 -8.11
C ALA A 59 25.00 11.41 -8.44
N ASP A 60 25.01 11.74 -9.74
CA ASP A 60 24.74 13.11 -10.13
C ASP A 60 23.32 13.43 -9.67
N PRO A 61 23.15 14.41 -8.76
CA PRO A 61 21.85 14.68 -8.21
C PRO A 61 20.91 15.20 -9.30
N PRO A 62 19.61 14.86 -9.24
CA PRO A 62 18.69 15.23 -10.31
C PRO A 62 18.60 16.74 -10.45
N SER A 63 18.37 17.21 -11.67
CA SER A 63 18.15 18.62 -11.97
C SER A 63 16.75 19.07 -11.55
N LEU A 64 16.57 20.38 -11.36
CA LEU A 64 15.26 20.96 -11.10
C LEU A 64 14.24 20.61 -12.20
N ALA A 65 14.67 20.53 -13.46
CA ALA A 65 13.79 20.22 -14.58
C ALA A 65 13.26 18.78 -14.54
N GLU A 66 14.10 17.82 -14.14
CA GLU A 66 13.70 16.42 -13.99
C GLU A 66 12.73 16.26 -12.81
N VAL A 67 13.02 16.92 -11.69
CA VAL A 67 12.12 16.92 -10.52
C VAL A 67 10.77 17.57 -10.86
N ASP A 68 10.77 18.70 -11.56
CA ASP A 68 9.53 19.38 -11.97
C ASP A 68 8.70 18.53 -12.95
N ALA A 69 9.36 17.83 -13.88
CA ALA A 69 8.68 16.93 -14.81
C ALA A 69 8.04 15.73 -14.08
N SER A 70 8.76 15.11 -13.15
CA SER A 70 8.24 13.99 -12.37
C SER A 70 7.08 14.38 -11.47
N ILE A 71 7.17 15.56 -10.83
CA ILE A 71 6.07 16.16 -10.05
C ILE A 71 4.83 16.34 -10.93
N ALA A 72 4.98 16.91 -12.14
CA ALA A 72 3.86 17.14 -13.05
C ALA A 72 3.18 15.85 -13.50
N LEU A 73 3.96 14.79 -13.78
CA LEU A 73 3.42 13.46 -14.10
C LEU A 73 2.64 12.87 -12.92
N ALA A 74 3.21 12.95 -11.70
CA ALA A 74 2.56 12.46 -10.50
C ALA A 74 1.23 13.20 -10.21
N GLU A 75 1.20 14.52 -10.43
CA GLU A 75 -0.03 15.31 -10.31
C GLU A 75 -1.13 14.82 -11.27
N HIS A 76 -0.78 14.50 -12.52
CA HIS A 76 -1.73 13.96 -13.49
C HIS A 76 -2.31 12.61 -13.04
N TYR A 77 -1.43 11.70 -12.61
CA TYR A 77 -1.84 10.39 -12.07
C TYR A 77 -2.82 10.54 -10.89
N LEU A 78 -2.46 11.37 -9.90
CA LEU A 78 -3.26 11.59 -8.69
C LEU A 78 -4.58 12.30 -8.97
N ASP A 79 -4.60 13.21 -9.94
CA ASP A 79 -5.81 13.91 -10.34
C ASP A 79 -6.86 12.97 -10.93
N GLY A 80 -6.44 11.98 -11.72
CA GLY A 80 -7.35 11.01 -12.32
C GLY A 80 -7.93 9.99 -11.32
N LEU A 81 -7.27 9.76 -10.18
CA LEU A 81 -7.79 8.91 -9.09
C LEU A 81 -8.81 9.61 -8.17
N TYR A 82 -8.92 10.93 -8.24
CA TYR A 82 -9.93 11.66 -7.47
C TYR A 82 -11.34 11.38 -7.99
N ARG A 83 -12.27 11.21 -7.05
CA ARG A 83 -13.67 10.91 -7.33
C ARG A 83 -14.59 11.80 -6.51
N ASP A 84 -15.31 12.69 -7.18
CA ASP A 84 -16.43 13.40 -6.57
C ASP A 84 -17.58 12.41 -6.28
N ILE A 85 -18.05 12.39 -5.02
CA ILE A 85 -19.14 11.51 -4.57
C ILE A 85 -20.34 12.31 -4.03
N GLY A 86 -20.42 13.58 -4.43
CA GLY A 86 -21.46 14.51 -4.02
C GLY A 86 -21.01 15.98 -4.12
N PRO A 87 -21.88 16.92 -3.73
CA PRO A 87 -21.56 18.35 -3.80
C PRO A 87 -20.49 18.80 -2.80
N ASP A 88 -20.31 18.06 -1.69
CA ASP A 88 -19.45 18.42 -0.57
C ASP A 88 -18.49 17.29 -0.16
N ARG A 89 -18.39 16.21 -0.94
CA ARG A 89 -17.63 15.00 -0.59
C ARG A 89 -16.89 14.44 -1.79
N ALA A 90 -15.70 13.92 -1.53
CA ALA A 90 -14.88 13.22 -2.50
C ALA A 90 -14.14 12.07 -1.82
N VAL A 91 -13.69 11.12 -2.62
CA VAL A 91 -12.75 10.05 -2.23
C VAL A 91 -11.62 9.98 -3.25
N VAL A 92 -10.58 9.22 -2.96
CA VAL A 92 -9.48 8.96 -3.89
C VAL A 92 -9.32 7.45 -4.03
N SER A 93 -9.49 6.97 -5.26
CA SER A 93 -9.33 5.56 -5.61
C SER A 93 -7.90 5.10 -5.34
N GLU A 94 -7.73 3.82 -4.98
CA GLU A 94 -6.40 3.32 -4.60
C GLU A 94 -5.42 3.20 -5.78
N TYR A 95 -5.91 2.89 -6.97
CA TYR A 95 -5.11 2.69 -8.19
C TYR A 95 -6.03 2.64 -9.42
N TYR A 96 -5.44 2.56 -10.62
CA TYR A 96 -6.15 2.23 -11.86
C TYR A 96 -6.31 0.71 -11.99
N ALA A 97 -7.52 0.28 -12.32
CA ALA A 97 -7.99 -1.09 -12.29
C ALA A 97 -9.05 -1.31 -13.39
N LEU A 98 -9.90 -2.33 -13.23
CA LEU A 98 -11.09 -2.54 -14.05
C LEU A 98 -12.35 -2.50 -13.19
N PRO A 99 -12.98 -1.32 -13.05
CA PRO A 99 -14.15 -1.14 -12.19
C PRO A 99 -15.45 -1.70 -12.83
N LEU A 100 -15.45 -2.98 -13.22
CA LEU A 100 -16.56 -3.64 -13.93
C LEU A 100 -17.71 -4.00 -12.98
N ARG A 101 -18.75 -3.18 -12.94
CA ARG A 101 -19.95 -3.45 -12.14
C ARG A 101 -21.10 -3.98 -12.99
N VAL A 102 -21.90 -4.85 -12.40
CA VAL A 102 -23.02 -5.51 -13.06
C VAL A 102 -24.29 -5.36 -12.22
N TYR A 103 -25.36 -4.88 -12.83
CA TYR A 103 -26.69 -4.93 -12.25
C TYR A 103 -27.43 -6.15 -12.77
N PHE A 104 -27.75 -7.08 -11.88
CA PHE A 104 -28.56 -8.25 -12.19
C PHE A 104 -30.04 -7.88 -11.99
N THR A 105 -30.83 -7.97 -13.06
CA THR A 105 -32.20 -7.45 -13.07
C THR A 105 -33.17 -8.36 -12.31
N GLY A 106 -32.97 -9.68 -12.34
CA GLY A 106 -33.79 -10.63 -11.59
C GLY A 106 -33.63 -10.43 -10.07
N PRO A 107 -32.41 -10.54 -9.53
CA PRO A 107 -32.09 -10.24 -8.14
C PRO A 107 -32.25 -8.76 -7.76
N ARG A 108 -32.29 -7.84 -8.74
CA ARG A 108 -32.31 -6.38 -8.57
C ARG A 108 -31.14 -5.84 -7.76
N LEU A 109 -29.94 -6.35 -8.02
CA LEU A 109 -28.75 -6.11 -7.23
C LEU A 109 -27.58 -5.62 -8.10
N TRP A 110 -26.93 -4.55 -7.66
CA TRP A 110 -25.60 -4.19 -8.15
C TRP A 110 -24.56 -5.05 -7.48
N VAL A 111 -23.66 -5.62 -8.27
CA VAL A 111 -22.53 -6.43 -7.83
C VAL A 111 -21.28 -5.92 -8.53
N ARG A 112 -20.19 -5.81 -7.80
CA ARG A 112 -18.93 -5.22 -8.29
C ARG A 112 -17.72 -6.01 -7.79
N PRO A 113 -16.54 -5.82 -8.41
CA PRO A 113 -15.31 -6.43 -7.92
C PRO A 113 -15.05 -5.94 -6.48
N GLY A 114 -14.55 -6.86 -5.64
CA GLY A 114 -14.38 -6.63 -4.20
C GLY A 114 -15.57 -7.04 -3.33
N ASP A 115 -16.77 -7.18 -3.89
CA ASP A 115 -17.91 -7.73 -3.15
C ASP A 115 -17.75 -9.24 -2.90
N HIS A 116 -18.41 -9.77 -1.86
CA HIS A 116 -18.29 -11.19 -1.54
C HIS A 116 -18.92 -12.14 -2.60
N GLN A 117 -19.67 -11.61 -3.55
CA GLN A 117 -20.28 -12.37 -4.63
C GLN A 117 -19.38 -12.44 -5.86
N VAL A 118 -18.20 -11.79 -5.89
CA VAL A 118 -17.34 -11.74 -7.07
C VAL A 118 -15.99 -12.39 -6.81
N THR A 119 -15.53 -13.22 -7.74
CA THR A 119 -14.18 -13.81 -7.72
C THR A 119 -13.54 -13.66 -9.09
N ILE A 120 -12.26 -13.29 -9.15
CA ILE A 120 -11.48 -13.33 -10.40
C ILE A 120 -10.81 -14.70 -10.48
N ILE A 121 -11.31 -15.56 -11.39
CA ILE A 121 -10.92 -16.99 -11.45
C ILE A 121 -9.85 -17.30 -12.50
N GLY A 122 -9.44 -16.31 -13.28
CA GLY A 122 -8.37 -16.43 -14.26
C GLY A 122 -7.97 -15.09 -14.83
N GLY A 123 -6.74 -15.00 -15.31
CA GLY A 123 -6.26 -13.83 -16.03
C GLY A 123 -4.91 -14.05 -16.70
N GLU A 124 -4.64 -13.22 -17.70
CA GLU A 124 -3.39 -13.20 -18.46
C GLU A 124 -2.96 -11.74 -18.63
N GLN A 125 -1.66 -11.48 -18.49
CA GLN A 125 -1.07 -10.18 -18.76
C GLN A 125 0.12 -10.33 -19.70
N SER A 126 0.17 -9.44 -20.66
CA SER A 126 1.28 -9.28 -21.60
C SER A 126 1.48 -7.79 -21.87
N ARG A 127 2.49 -7.45 -22.68
CA ARG A 127 2.84 -6.07 -23.02
C ARG A 127 1.62 -5.21 -23.35
N LEU A 128 0.82 -5.63 -24.33
CA LEU A 128 -0.30 -4.85 -24.88
C LEU A 128 -1.68 -5.42 -24.56
N ARG A 129 -1.77 -6.46 -23.72
CA ARG A 129 -3.05 -7.14 -23.48
C ARG A 129 -3.18 -7.63 -22.06
N GLU A 130 -4.39 -7.47 -21.54
CA GLU A 130 -4.83 -8.01 -20.26
C GLU A 130 -6.14 -8.75 -20.44
N SER A 131 -6.36 -9.79 -19.66
CA SER A 131 -7.66 -10.45 -19.61
C SER A 131 -7.97 -11.00 -18.24
N TYR A 132 -9.27 -11.01 -17.90
CA TYR A 132 -9.79 -11.41 -16.60
C TYR A 132 -11.11 -12.14 -16.76
N VAL A 133 -11.32 -13.19 -15.98
CA VAL A 133 -12.64 -13.83 -15.87
C VAL A 133 -13.21 -13.52 -14.49
N PHE A 134 -14.21 -12.64 -14.47
CA PHE A 134 -15.00 -12.32 -13.29
C PHE A 134 -16.15 -13.32 -13.17
N GLN A 135 -16.17 -14.07 -12.06
CA GLN A 135 -17.27 -14.93 -11.69
C GLN A 135 -18.16 -14.23 -10.67
N TYR A 136 -19.46 -14.15 -10.96
CA TYR A 136 -20.48 -13.52 -10.14
C TYR A 136 -21.41 -14.60 -9.56
N ASP A 137 -21.17 -14.94 -8.29
CA ASP A 137 -21.94 -15.88 -7.47
C ASP A 137 -23.10 -15.15 -6.76
N VAL A 138 -24.09 -14.72 -7.54
CA VAL A 138 -25.20 -13.87 -7.05
C VAL A 138 -26.35 -14.73 -6.49
N PRO A 139 -26.82 -14.47 -5.26
CA PRO A 139 -27.99 -15.15 -4.72
C PRO A 139 -29.23 -14.99 -5.62
N GLY A 140 -29.83 -16.12 -6.00
CA GLY A 140 -31.03 -16.15 -6.83
C GLY A 140 -30.78 -16.50 -8.31
N LEU A 141 -29.52 -16.57 -8.75
CA LEU A 141 -29.16 -17.13 -10.05
C LEU A 141 -29.02 -18.65 -9.98
N THR A 142 -29.30 -19.32 -11.11
CA THR A 142 -29.17 -20.78 -11.23
C THR A 142 -27.72 -21.21 -11.30
N ASP A 143 -26.92 -20.50 -12.10
CA ASP A 143 -25.50 -20.73 -12.32
C ASP A 143 -24.71 -19.42 -12.19
N PRO A 144 -23.47 -19.44 -11.67
CA PRO A 144 -22.62 -18.26 -11.59
C PRO A 144 -22.37 -17.66 -12.97
N VAL A 145 -22.63 -16.35 -13.12
CA VAL A 145 -22.35 -15.64 -14.37
C VAL A 145 -20.85 -15.37 -14.47
N GLN A 146 -20.26 -15.68 -15.63
CA GLN A 146 -18.84 -15.45 -15.89
C GLN A 146 -18.66 -14.44 -17.02
N LEU A 147 -17.98 -13.34 -16.73
CA LEU A 147 -17.65 -12.31 -17.70
C LEU A 147 -16.14 -12.30 -17.97
N LEU A 148 -15.77 -12.57 -19.22
CA LEU A 148 -14.42 -12.34 -19.72
C LEU A 148 -14.28 -10.87 -20.08
N THR A 149 -13.34 -10.18 -19.44
CA THR A 149 -12.91 -8.84 -19.83
C THR A 149 -11.56 -8.95 -20.51
N VAL A 150 -11.38 -8.29 -21.64
CA VAL A 150 -10.10 -8.17 -22.36
C VAL A 150 -9.81 -6.69 -22.57
N VAL A 151 -8.63 -6.25 -22.16
CA VAL A 151 -8.11 -4.91 -22.45
C VAL A 151 -7.00 -5.06 -23.48
N ARG A 152 -7.10 -4.33 -24.59
CA ARG A 152 -6.07 -4.27 -25.63
C ARG A 152 -5.56 -2.84 -25.71
N TRP A 153 -4.29 -2.66 -25.42
CA TRP A 153 -3.62 -1.37 -25.48
C TRP A 153 -2.99 -1.17 -26.86
N ASP A 154 -3.14 0.03 -27.42
CA ASP A 154 -2.48 0.46 -28.65
C ASP A 154 -1.29 1.35 -28.28
N ASP A 155 -0.06 0.89 -28.52
CA ASP A 155 1.16 1.64 -28.20
C ASP A 155 1.50 2.75 -29.21
N THR A 156 0.70 2.88 -30.27
CA THR A 156 0.81 3.95 -31.25
C THR A 156 -0.16 5.10 -30.95
N SER A 157 -1.44 4.81 -30.70
CA SER A 157 -2.41 5.84 -30.34
C SER A 157 -2.46 6.15 -28.85
N GLY A 158 -2.03 5.20 -28.02
CA GLY A 158 -2.21 5.26 -26.58
C GLY A 158 -3.65 5.06 -26.15
N ASP A 159 -4.50 4.43 -26.98
CA ASP A 159 -5.88 4.05 -26.63
C ASP A 159 -5.95 2.65 -26.01
N ALA A 160 -7.08 2.34 -25.39
CA ALA A 160 -7.41 1.00 -24.89
C ALA A 160 -8.78 0.54 -25.38
N ASP A 161 -8.85 -0.62 -26.04
CA ASP A 161 -10.10 -1.32 -26.34
C ASP A 161 -10.44 -2.28 -25.19
N VAL A 162 -11.50 -1.97 -24.46
CA VAL A 162 -12.03 -2.80 -23.36
C VAL A 162 -13.25 -3.56 -23.86
N GLU A 163 -13.11 -4.88 -24.01
CA GLU A 163 -14.16 -5.80 -24.43
C GLU A 163 -14.63 -6.63 -23.24
N VAL A 164 -15.94 -6.76 -23.05
CA VAL A 164 -16.55 -7.62 -22.03
C VAL A 164 -17.53 -8.56 -22.69
N SER A 165 -17.38 -9.86 -22.43
CA SER A 165 -18.17 -10.93 -23.02
C SER A 165 -18.62 -11.93 -21.95
N GLN A 166 -19.89 -12.33 -21.95
CA GLN A 166 -20.36 -13.43 -21.11
C GLN A 166 -19.85 -14.75 -21.69
N VAL A 167 -19.08 -15.50 -20.89
CA VAL A 167 -18.45 -16.78 -21.28
C VAL A 167 -19.01 -17.99 -20.52
N GLY A 168 -19.86 -17.76 -19.51
CA GLY A 168 -20.51 -18.81 -18.74
C GLY A 168 -21.67 -18.30 -17.87
N GLY A 169 -22.41 -19.25 -17.30
CA GLY A 169 -23.52 -19.01 -16.38
C GLY A 169 -24.88 -18.87 -17.05
N ASP A 170 -25.83 -18.33 -16.28
CA ASP A 170 -27.23 -18.16 -16.71
C ASP A 170 -27.34 -17.24 -17.93
N ALA A 171 -27.63 -17.82 -19.09
CA ALA A 171 -27.71 -17.13 -20.37
C ALA A 171 -29.01 -16.32 -20.54
N ASP A 172 -29.99 -16.51 -19.68
CA ASP A 172 -31.28 -15.81 -19.75
C ASP A 172 -31.35 -14.62 -18.78
N GLU A 173 -30.43 -14.51 -17.81
CA GLU A 173 -30.43 -13.41 -16.83
C GLU A 173 -30.20 -12.05 -17.53
N PRO A 174 -31.14 -11.08 -17.42
CA PRO A 174 -30.95 -9.74 -17.94
C PRO A 174 -30.02 -8.92 -17.05
N MET A 175 -29.03 -8.27 -17.65
CA MET A 175 -28.04 -7.50 -16.89
C MET A 175 -27.66 -6.17 -17.54
N ILE A 176 -27.27 -5.20 -16.71
CA ILE A 176 -26.63 -3.96 -17.13
C ILE A 176 -25.16 -4.04 -16.71
N VAL A 177 -24.26 -3.82 -17.64
CA VAL A 177 -22.81 -3.89 -17.43
C VAL A 177 -22.25 -2.48 -17.60
N GLU A 178 -21.49 -2.02 -16.62
CA GLU A 178 -20.86 -0.69 -16.63
C GLU A 178 -19.38 -0.79 -16.22
N LEU A 179 -18.56 0.04 -16.85
CA LEU A 179 -17.16 0.24 -16.49
C LEU A 179 -17.06 1.56 -15.70
N GLY A 180 -16.88 1.47 -14.38
CA GLY A 180 -17.01 2.63 -13.53
C GLY A 180 -18.40 3.22 -13.70
N ASP A 181 -18.51 4.52 -14.00
CA ASP A 181 -19.80 5.20 -14.25
C ASP A 181 -20.22 5.20 -15.74
N ARG A 182 -19.49 4.47 -16.60
CA ARG A 182 -19.71 4.46 -18.04
C ARG A 182 -20.53 3.23 -18.45
N PRO A 183 -21.72 3.41 -19.05
CA PRO A 183 -22.51 2.29 -19.56
C PRO A 183 -21.76 1.54 -20.66
N LEU A 184 -21.68 0.21 -20.55
CA LEU A 184 -21.07 -0.66 -21.55
C LEU A 184 -22.13 -1.45 -22.31
N ALA A 185 -23.03 -2.12 -21.60
CA ALA A 185 -24.06 -2.95 -22.21
C ALA A 185 -25.34 -3.05 -21.38
N GLN A 186 -26.44 -3.35 -22.07
CA GLN A 186 -27.66 -3.86 -21.45
C GLN A 186 -28.07 -5.14 -22.19
N TRP A 187 -27.84 -6.29 -21.56
CA TRP A 187 -28.18 -7.59 -22.14
C TRP A 187 -29.56 -8.02 -21.69
N ARG A 188 -30.36 -8.45 -22.67
CA ARG A 188 -31.70 -8.99 -22.48
C ARG A 188 -31.65 -10.52 -22.57
N PRO A 189 -32.67 -11.25 -22.09
CA PRO A 189 -32.69 -12.72 -22.16
C PRO A 189 -32.54 -13.23 -23.60
N ASP A 190 -33.06 -12.51 -24.59
CA ASP A 190 -33.04 -12.86 -26.01
C ASP A 190 -31.80 -12.36 -26.78
N ALA A 191 -30.79 -11.82 -26.09
CA ALA A 191 -29.57 -11.33 -26.73
C ALA A 191 -28.76 -12.50 -27.33
N ILE A 192 -28.65 -12.53 -28.67
CA ILE A 192 -27.88 -13.55 -29.41
C ILE A 192 -26.38 -13.45 -29.12
N GLU A 193 -25.89 -12.23 -28.93
CA GLU A 193 -24.50 -11.94 -28.57
C GLU A 193 -24.49 -11.14 -27.26
N ARG A 194 -23.72 -11.64 -26.29
CA ARG A 194 -23.51 -10.98 -25.00
C ARG A 194 -22.06 -10.54 -24.90
N SER A 195 -21.70 -9.66 -25.82
CA SER A 195 -20.42 -8.96 -25.86
C SER A 195 -20.68 -7.47 -26.05
N ALA A 196 -19.79 -6.64 -25.52
CA ALA A 196 -19.74 -5.21 -25.78
C ALA A 196 -18.31 -4.72 -25.61
N SER A 197 -17.94 -3.69 -26.36
CA SER A 197 -16.64 -3.05 -26.21
C SER A 197 -16.75 -1.53 -26.12
N ILE A 198 -15.71 -0.93 -25.53
CA ILE A 198 -15.55 0.51 -25.47
C ILE A 198 -14.08 0.86 -25.68
N VAL A 199 -13.85 1.93 -26.44
CA VAL A 199 -12.51 2.51 -26.60
C VAL A 199 -12.35 3.63 -25.59
N LEU A 200 -11.29 3.54 -24.80
CA LEU A 200 -10.82 4.57 -23.89
C LEU A 200 -9.63 5.27 -24.51
N THR A 201 -9.66 6.60 -24.48
CA THR A 201 -8.53 7.46 -24.84
C THR A 201 -7.82 7.93 -23.57
N PRO A 202 -6.60 8.50 -23.66
CA PRO A 202 -5.88 9.07 -22.52
C PRO A 202 -6.72 10.02 -21.66
N GLU A 203 -7.61 10.81 -22.25
CA GLU A 203 -8.48 11.74 -21.54
C GLU A 203 -9.57 11.06 -20.70
N THR A 204 -9.83 9.77 -20.97
CA THR A 204 -10.89 8.98 -20.33
C THR A 204 -10.37 7.88 -19.42
N TYR A 205 -9.05 7.76 -19.20
CA TYR A 205 -8.51 6.76 -18.27
C TYR A 205 -8.96 6.91 -16.82
N SER A 206 -9.49 8.06 -16.45
CA SER A 206 -10.18 8.21 -15.16
C SER A 206 -11.40 7.26 -15.00
N ASP A 207 -11.91 6.66 -16.08
CA ASP A 207 -12.95 5.61 -16.06
C ASP A 207 -12.40 4.26 -15.54
N LEU A 208 -11.08 4.06 -15.55
CA LEU A 208 -10.39 2.86 -15.05
C LEU A 208 -10.06 2.94 -13.55
N LYS A 209 -10.35 4.05 -12.86
CA LYS A 209 -10.04 4.14 -11.42
C LYS A 209 -10.81 3.10 -10.62
N SER A 210 -10.10 2.42 -9.71
CA SER A 210 -10.66 1.44 -8.78
C SER A 210 -11.92 1.95 -8.06
N LEU A 211 -12.91 1.09 -7.82
CA LEU A 211 -14.07 1.47 -6.99
C LEU A 211 -13.66 1.57 -5.51
N ARG A 212 -12.61 0.85 -5.13
CA ARG A 212 -12.00 0.88 -3.80
C ARG A 212 -11.25 2.18 -3.54
N TYR A 213 -11.44 2.72 -2.33
CA TYR A 213 -10.73 3.91 -1.84
C TYR A 213 -10.26 3.73 -0.41
N THR A 214 -9.19 4.42 -0.01
CA THR A 214 -8.69 4.45 1.37
C THR A 214 -8.91 5.83 2.01
N ILE A 215 -9.59 5.89 3.16
CA ILE A 215 -9.81 7.16 3.88
C ILE A 215 -8.55 7.61 4.59
N ARG A 216 -8.09 6.81 5.58
CA ARG A 216 -7.12 7.23 6.58
C ARG A 216 -5.80 7.74 5.95
N HIS A 217 -5.20 6.98 5.04
CA HIS A 217 -3.93 7.35 4.44
C HIS A 217 -4.12 8.23 3.19
N VAL A 218 -4.80 7.68 2.19
CA VAL A 218 -4.86 8.28 0.85
C VAL A 218 -5.69 9.57 0.85
N ALA A 219 -6.87 9.60 1.48
CA ALA A 219 -7.70 10.81 1.47
C ALA A 219 -7.08 11.96 2.27
N MET A 220 -6.45 11.68 3.42
CA MET A 220 -5.76 12.70 4.23
C MET A 220 -4.51 13.25 3.53
N MET A 221 -3.66 12.38 2.97
CA MET A 221 -2.50 12.82 2.17
C MET A 221 -2.94 13.60 0.93
N SER A 222 -4.00 13.15 0.25
CA SER A 222 -4.54 13.85 -0.91
C SER A 222 -5.09 15.22 -0.54
N ALA A 223 -5.81 15.36 0.57
CA ALA A 223 -6.29 16.66 1.04
C ALA A 223 -5.12 17.62 1.25
N SER A 224 -4.04 17.14 1.88
CA SER A 224 -2.82 17.93 2.11
C SER A 224 -2.13 18.33 0.80
N ALA A 225 -2.00 17.40 -0.15
CA ALA A 225 -1.49 17.66 -1.49
C ALA A 225 -2.33 18.70 -2.26
N TYR A 226 -3.66 18.63 -2.19
CA TYR A 226 -4.55 19.60 -2.83
C TYR A 226 -4.51 20.97 -2.15
N HIS A 227 -4.36 21.03 -0.83
CA HIS A 227 -4.10 22.30 -0.12
C HIS A 227 -2.80 22.94 -0.59
N TYR A 228 -1.71 22.15 -0.68
CA TYR A 228 -0.42 22.61 -1.21
C TYR A 228 -0.54 23.18 -2.64
N ARG A 229 -1.31 22.52 -3.51
CA ARG A 229 -1.58 22.96 -4.90
C ARG A 229 -2.57 24.12 -5.01
N GLY A 230 -3.09 24.65 -3.89
CA GLY A 230 -4.11 25.71 -3.89
C GLY A 230 -5.52 25.26 -4.33
N MET A 231 -5.74 23.95 -4.50
CA MET A 231 -7.01 23.33 -4.89
C MET A 231 -7.93 23.13 -3.68
N THR A 232 -8.17 24.20 -2.93
CA THR A 232 -8.88 24.20 -1.63
C THR A 232 -10.28 23.57 -1.69
N GLY A 233 -10.98 23.70 -2.83
CA GLY A 233 -12.29 23.07 -3.05
C GLY A 233 -12.21 21.54 -3.05
N ARG A 234 -11.18 20.96 -3.67
CA ARG A 234 -10.97 19.50 -3.71
C ARG A 234 -10.53 18.97 -2.35
N ALA A 235 -9.61 19.68 -1.70
CA ALA A 235 -9.11 19.36 -0.37
C ALA A 235 -10.26 19.33 0.66
N LYS A 236 -11.10 20.38 0.68
CA LYS A 236 -12.23 20.48 1.60
C LYS A 236 -13.23 19.32 1.47
N ARG A 237 -13.45 18.79 0.26
CA ARG A 237 -14.36 17.65 0.04
C ARG A 237 -13.80 16.35 0.62
N LEU A 238 -12.49 16.15 0.56
CA LEU A 238 -11.81 15.03 1.19
C LEU A 238 -11.80 15.18 2.71
N ASP A 239 -11.43 16.36 3.22
CA ASP A 239 -11.46 16.68 4.66
C ASP A 239 -12.85 16.45 5.25
N THR A 240 -13.91 16.78 4.51
CA THR A 240 -15.30 16.54 4.92
C THR A 240 -15.59 15.05 5.12
N VAL A 241 -15.08 14.17 4.24
CA VAL A 241 -15.23 12.72 4.40
C VAL A 241 -14.41 12.23 5.59
N VAL A 242 -13.14 12.62 5.69
CA VAL A 242 -12.24 12.25 6.80
C VAL A 242 -12.86 12.61 8.16
N HIS A 243 -13.31 13.84 8.33
CA HIS A 243 -13.92 14.31 9.58
C HIS A 243 -15.27 13.64 9.89
N ARG A 244 -16.14 13.46 8.87
CA ARG A 244 -17.43 12.76 9.07
C ARG A 244 -17.23 11.29 9.42
N SER A 245 -16.14 10.69 8.96
CA SER A 245 -15.75 9.33 9.32
C SER A 245 -15.09 9.21 10.70
N GLY A 246 -14.97 10.31 11.45
CA GLY A 246 -14.47 10.30 12.84
C GLY A 246 -12.95 10.26 12.97
N TYR A 247 -12.21 10.46 11.86
CA TYR A 247 -10.77 10.54 11.90
C TYR A 247 -10.29 11.95 12.26
N ASP A 248 -9.19 12.01 13.00
CA ASP A 248 -8.41 13.22 13.21
C ASP A 248 -7.38 13.32 12.06
N PRO A 249 -7.45 14.37 11.21
CA PRO A 249 -6.55 14.49 10.07
C PRO A 249 -5.10 14.81 10.45
N ASP A 250 -4.83 15.10 11.73
CA ASP A 250 -3.48 15.26 12.26
C ASP A 250 -2.96 13.99 12.98
N ALA A 251 -3.77 12.92 13.04
CA ALA A 251 -3.45 11.67 13.73
C ALA A 251 -3.50 10.47 12.75
N ASP A 252 -2.65 10.52 11.73
CA ASP A 252 -2.32 9.39 10.86
C ASP A 252 -0.81 9.13 10.83
N VAL A 253 -0.41 7.87 10.57
CA VAL A 253 0.99 7.49 10.42
C VAL A 253 1.72 8.32 9.35
N TYR A 254 1.03 8.79 8.30
CA TYR A 254 1.59 9.66 7.27
C TYR A 254 1.35 11.16 7.52
N SER A 255 0.78 11.57 8.64
CA SER A 255 0.66 13.01 8.98
C SER A 255 2.01 13.75 8.85
N PRO A 256 3.16 13.18 9.29
CA PRO A 256 4.46 13.82 9.15
C PRO A 256 4.91 14.02 7.70
N VAL A 257 4.41 13.22 6.73
CA VAL A 257 4.75 13.37 5.31
C VAL A 257 4.48 14.80 4.83
N TRP A 258 3.38 15.41 5.27
CA TRP A 258 2.98 16.77 4.91
C TRP A 258 3.24 17.81 6.01
N GLY A 259 4.05 17.48 7.02
CA GLY A 259 4.33 18.38 8.14
C GLY A 259 3.17 18.55 9.13
N ARG A 260 2.22 17.60 9.14
CA ARG A 260 1.07 17.59 10.05
C ARG A 260 1.38 16.81 11.33
N GLY A 261 0.51 16.97 12.32
CA GLY A 261 0.62 16.23 13.57
C GLY A 261 1.56 16.86 14.59
N ALA A 262 2.04 18.09 14.41
CA ALA A 262 2.96 18.78 15.34
C ALA A 262 2.46 18.85 16.80
N THR A 263 1.14 18.77 17.02
CA THR A 263 0.51 18.76 18.34
C THR A 263 0.35 17.37 18.94
N GLN A 264 0.61 16.31 18.17
CA GLN A 264 0.56 14.93 18.64
C GLN A 264 1.78 14.59 19.49
N ALA A 265 1.65 13.60 20.37
CA ALA A 265 2.76 13.11 21.17
C ALA A 265 3.81 12.41 20.29
N ASP A 266 5.07 12.42 20.71
CA ASP A 266 6.20 11.88 19.92
C ASP A 266 5.98 10.46 19.39
N GLY A 267 5.31 9.60 20.16
CA GLY A 267 5.01 8.20 19.81
C GLY A 267 3.63 7.96 19.19
N PHE A 268 2.90 9.00 18.76
CA PHE A 268 1.49 8.85 18.34
C PHE A 268 1.31 7.88 17.17
N VAL A 269 2.30 7.73 16.29
CA VAL A 269 2.26 6.78 15.16
C VAL A 269 2.18 5.32 15.62
N PHE A 270 2.48 5.04 16.88
CA PHE A 270 2.31 3.75 17.53
C PHE A 270 1.09 3.67 18.45
N ASP A 271 0.29 4.72 18.55
CA ASP A 271 -0.95 4.71 19.32
C ASP A 271 -2.00 3.85 18.59
N PRO A 272 -2.58 2.82 19.22
CA PRO A 272 -3.65 2.02 18.62
C PRO A 272 -4.85 2.84 18.13
N SER A 273 -5.10 4.02 18.68
CA SER A 273 -6.17 4.93 18.26
C SER A 273 -5.95 5.52 16.86
N VAL A 274 -4.73 5.51 16.33
CA VAL A 274 -4.47 5.84 14.93
C VAL A 274 -5.00 4.74 13.99
N TYR A 275 -5.21 3.51 14.49
CA TYR A 275 -5.57 2.31 13.73
C TYR A 275 -7.00 1.80 14.01
N ARG A 276 -7.97 2.72 13.93
CA ARG A 276 -9.37 2.48 14.31
C ARG A 276 -10.32 2.04 13.18
N ASP A 277 -9.79 1.77 11.99
CA ASP A 277 -10.55 1.52 10.76
C ASP A 277 -11.74 0.56 10.92
N CYS A 278 -11.57 -0.52 11.70
CA CYS A 278 -12.64 -1.49 12.00
C CYS A 278 -12.86 -1.76 13.48
N THR A 279 -12.06 -1.16 14.37
CA THR A 279 -12.22 -1.34 15.82
C THR A 279 -13.22 -0.36 16.42
N ASP A 280 -13.58 0.69 15.68
CA ASP A 280 -14.65 1.62 16.01
C ASP A 280 -15.81 1.46 15.02
N ALA A 281 -16.94 0.92 15.51
CA ALA A 281 -18.13 0.71 14.69
C ALA A 281 -18.71 2.02 14.11
N SER A 282 -18.48 3.17 14.77
CA SER A 282 -18.93 4.46 14.26
C SER A 282 -18.08 4.94 13.07
N VAL A 283 -16.79 4.63 13.07
CA VAL A 283 -15.89 4.89 11.94
C VAL A 283 -16.27 4.00 10.75
N ALA A 284 -16.38 2.68 10.97
CA ALA A 284 -16.71 1.74 9.90
C ALA A 284 -18.07 2.04 9.24
N SER A 285 -19.10 2.39 10.02
CA SER A 285 -20.45 2.68 9.51
C SER A 285 -20.62 4.05 8.87
N SER A 286 -19.67 4.96 9.04
CA SER A 286 -19.72 6.33 8.50
C SER A 286 -18.97 6.50 7.19
N MET A 287 -18.20 5.50 6.76
CA MET A 287 -17.51 5.52 5.47
C MET A 287 -18.53 5.47 4.31
N PRO A 288 -18.45 6.38 3.33
CA PRO A 288 -19.42 6.42 2.24
C PRO A 288 -19.29 5.18 1.34
N GLU A 289 -20.41 4.55 1.01
CA GLU A 289 -20.45 3.41 0.10
C GLU A 289 -21.60 3.57 -0.91
N SER A 290 -21.37 3.08 -2.13
CA SER A 290 -22.27 3.16 -3.29
C SER A 290 -21.88 2.04 -4.26
N PRO A 291 -22.74 1.54 -5.15
CA PRO A 291 -22.30 0.66 -6.25
C PRO A 291 -21.09 1.18 -7.05
N THR A 292 -20.83 2.48 -6.97
CA THR A 292 -19.77 3.18 -7.69
C THR A 292 -18.49 3.41 -6.86
N TYR A 293 -18.48 3.13 -5.55
CA TYR A 293 -17.27 3.23 -4.70
C TYR A 293 -17.43 2.52 -3.34
N TYR A 294 -16.34 2.03 -2.75
CA TYR A 294 -16.35 1.44 -1.40
C TYR A 294 -15.03 1.57 -0.63
N PRO A 295 -15.08 1.60 0.71
CA PRO A 295 -13.88 1.71 1.52
C PRO A 295 -13.05 0.42 1.47
N TYR A 296 -11.73 0.58 1.37
CA TYR A 296 -10.75 -0.46 1.67
C TYR A 296 -10.90 -0.90 3.12
N GLN A 297 -10.92 -2.22 3.35
CA GLN A 297 -10.84 -2.75 4.71
C GLN A 297 -9.35 -2.84 5.11
N SER A 298 -8.99 -2.29 6.25
CA SER A 298 -7.59 -2.25 6.67
C SER A 298 -7.10 -3.61 7.17
N LYS A 299 -5.79 -3.89 7.07
CA LYS A 299 -5.17 -5.10 7.68
C LYS A 299 -5.45 -5.21 9.18
N VAL A 300 -5.68 -4.08 9.86
CA VAL A 300 -6.02 -4.05 11.30
C VAL A 300 -7.45 -4.52 11.62
N CYS A 301 -8.29 -4.69 10.59
CA CYS A 301 -9.61 -5.32 10.70
C CYS A 301 -9.49 -6.84 10.87
N THR A 302 -8.37 -7.37 10.43
CA THR A 302 -8.07 -8.79 10.36
C THR A 302 -7.13 -9.25 11.48
N ILE A 303 -6.11 -8.45 11.76
CA ILE A 303 -5.10 -8.71 12.79
C ILE A 303 -5.39 -7.78 13.96
N PRO A 304 -5.34 -8.25 15.23
CA PRO A 304 -5.54 -7.37 16.38
C PRO A 304 -4.62 -6.14 16.31
N THR A 305 -5.18 -4.94 16.47
CA THR A 305 -4.46 -3.66 16.33
C THR A 305 -3.15 -3.63 17.11
N ARG A 306 -3.13 -4.15 18.35
CA ARG A 306 -1.91 -4.21 19.15
C ARG A 306 -0.81 -5.06 18.50
N GLY A 307 -1.17 -6.19 17.89
CA GLY A 307 -0.23 -7.04 17.16
C GLY A 307 0.29 -6.35 15.90
N TYR A 308 -0.58 -5.66 15.16
CA TYR A 308 -0.17 -4.84 14.03
C TYR A 308 0.83 -3.74 14.43
N VAL A 309 0.51 -3.00 15.49
CA VAL A 309 1.35 -1.93 16.06
C VAL A 309 2.71 -2.47 16.54
N ALA A 310 2.74 -3.66 17.16
CA ALA A 310 3.99 -4.30 17.56
C ALA A 310 4.85 -4.68 16.34
N MET A 311 4.27 -5.30 15.30
CA MET A 311 5.01 -5.60 14.07
C MET A 311 5.54 -4.35 13.36
N SER A 312 4.76 -3.26 13.41
CA SER A 312 5.11 -2.00 12.77
C SER A 312 6.34 -1.31 13.36
N ARG A 313 6.82 -1.72 14.55
CA ARG A 313 8.07 -1.20 15.13
C ARG A 313 9.32 -1.69 14.41
N GLU A 314 9.26 -2.90 13.88
CA GLU A 314 10.37 -3.53 13.13
C GLU A 314 10.37 -3.14 11.65
N ASP A 315 9.21 -2.71 11.16
CA ASP A 315 9.02 -2.23 9.81
C ASP A 315 9.54 -0.79 9.67
N PRO A 316 10.53 -0.50 8.80
CA PRO A 316 11.10 0.84 8.66
C PRO A 316 10.08 1.97 8.45
N LEU A 317 8.90 1.67 7.91
CA LEU A 317 7.88 2.67 7.60
C LEU A 317 7.49 3.52 8.81
N VAL A 318 7.14 2.90 9.94
CA VAL A 318 6.60 3.64 11.10
C VAL A 318 7.70 4.36 11.90
N PRO A 319 8.87 3.75 12.19
CA PRO A 319 10.00 4.46 12.77
C PRO A 319 10.47 5.64 11.92
N LEU A 320 10.52 5.52 10.58
CA LEU A 320 10.88 6.64 9.70
C LEU A 320 9.83 7.76 9.75
N ALA A 321 8.53 7.43 9.74
CA ALA A 321 7.48 8.43 9.94
C ALA A 321 7.59 9.13 11.29
N GLN A 322 7.94 8.39 12.36
CA GLN A 322 8.23 8.97 13.66
C GLN A 322 9.47 9.88 13.61
N GLY A 323 10.58 9.43 13.03
CA GLY A 323 11.81 10.22 12.93
C GLY A 323 11.56 11.55 12.23
N LEU A 324 10.79 11.53 11.13
CA LEU A 324 10.35 12.73 10.44
C LEU A 324 9.50 13.65 11.34
N HIS A 325 8.56 13.09 12.11
CA HIS A 325 7.78 13.84 13.09
C HIS A 325 8.65 14.52 14.16
N ILE A 326 9.66 13.82 14.67
CA ILE A 326 10.59 14.33 15.69
C ILE A 326 11.41 15.49 15.12
N LEU A 327 11.98 15.36 13.92
CA LEU A 327 12.71 16.45 13.27
C LEU A 327 11.83 17.67 13.07
N GLN A 328 10.58 17.49 12.65
CA GLN A 328 9.64 18.59 12.43
C GLN A 328 9.27 19.32 13.73
N ARG A 329 9.22 18.62 14.87
CA ARG A 329 8.88 19.23 16.17
C ARG A 329 10.06 19.92 16.83
N TYR A 330 11.25 19.34 16.75
CA TYR A 330 12.38 19.75 17.59
C TYR A 330 13.54 20.35 16.79
N ALA A 331 13.62 20.11 15.48
CA ALA A 331 14.76 20.47 14.64
C ALA A 331 16.11 20.03 15.24
N ASP A 332 16.10 18.92 15.97
CA ASP A 332 17.25 18.37 16.69
C ASP A 332 17.28 16.85 16.49
N PRO A 333 18.26 16.32 15.74
CA PRO A 333 18.34 14.90 15.45
C PRO A 333 18.84 14.07 16.65
N GLU A 334 19.37 14.73 17.69
CA GLU A 334 19.79 14.11 18.94
C GLU A 334 18.70 14.16 20.03
N HIS A 335 17.52 14.71 19.71
CA HIS A 335 16.40 14.70 20.63
C HIS A 335 16.02 13.26 20.98
N GLU A 336 16.09 12.92 22.27
CA GLU A 336 15.68 11.61 22.76
C GLU A 336 14.16 11.49 22.80
N TYR A 337 13.62 10.46 22.13
CA TYR A 337 12.19 10.15 22.13
C TYR A 337 11.93 8.67 22.44
N SER A 338 10.66 8.35 22.68
CA SER A 338 10.18 6.98 22.88
C SER A 338 9.35 6.51 21.69
N ASP A 339 9.52 5.26 21.28
CA ASP A 339 8.64 4.55 20.33
C ASP A 339 7.42 3.88 21.04
N GLY A 340 7.21 4.21 22.32
CA GLY A 340 6.20 3.64 23.19
C GLY A 340 6.64 2.38 23.95
N GLU A 341 7.79 1.77 23.62
CA GLU A 341 8.34 0.60 24.32
C GLU A 341 9.79 0.82 24.76
N HIS A 342 10.62 1.42 23.90
CA HIS A 342 12.00 1.80 24.17
C HIS A 342 12.09 3.28 24.54
N LEU A 343 13.08 3.60 25.38
CA LEU A 343 13.42 4.96 25.78
C LEU A 343 14.78 5.32 25.15
N ASN A 344 14.94 6.60 24.81
CA ASN A 344 16.19 7.19 24.31
C ASN A 344 16.55 6.82 22.87
N ASN A 345 15.56 6.73 21.99
CA ASN A 345 15.79 6.70 20.55
C ASN A 345 16.18 8.11 20.06
N THR A 346 17.02 8.20 19.03
CA THR A 346 17.34 9.46 18.34
C THR A 346 17.19 9.29 16.84
N VAL A 347 16.97 10.40 16.12
CA VAL A 347 16.82 10.35 14.66
C VAL A 347 18.14 9.96 14.01
N ASN A 348 19.27 10.45 14.54
CA ASN A 348 20.59 10.03 14.06
C ASN A 348 20.84 8.53 14.23
N GLY A 349 20.40 7.94 15.35
CA GLY A 349 20.49 6.49 15.56
C GLY A 349 19.64 5.69 14.56
N LEU A 350 18.41 6.15 14.31
CA LEU A 350 17.51 5.56 13.31
C LEU A 350 18.10 5.65 11.90
N VAL A 351 18.55 6.83 11.48
CA VAL A 351 19.04 7.08 10.13
C VAL A 351 20.34 6.31 9.88
N ALA A 352 21.29 6.31 10.80
CA ALA A 352 22.50 5.51 10.68
C ALA A 352 22.21 4.01 10.48
N ASP A 353 21.12 3.49 11.05
CA ASP A 353 20.67 2.13 10.79
C ASP A 353 20.05 1.95 9.40
N MET A 354 19.25 2.91 8.94
CA MET A 354 18.65 2.88 7.60
C MET A 354 19.69 3.05 6.49
N GLU A 355 20.69 3.92 6.67
CA GLU A 355 21.82 4.10 5.74
C GLU A 355 22.58 2.79 5.50
N ARG A 356 22.78 1.96 6.54
CA ARG A 356 23.39 0.63 6.41
C ARG A 356 22.51 -0.37 5.66
N ARG A 357 21.18 -0.20 5.72
CA ARG A 357 20.20 -1.07 5.06
C ARG A 357 19.85 -0.60 3.65
N TYR A 358 20.18 0.64 3.30
CA TYR A 358 19.91 1.22 2.00
C TYR A 358 20.61 0.44 0.88
N ARG A 359 19.83 0.03 -0.11
CA ARG A 359 20.33 -0.66 -1.30
C ARG A 359 20.45 0.37 -2.41
N SER A 360 21.69 0.70 -2.76
CA SER A 360 21.99 1.63 -3.86
C SER A 360 21.17 1.30 -5.11
N ALA A 361 20.56 2.32 -5.73
CA ALA A 361 19.64 2.26 -6.87
C ALA A 361 18.29 1.55 -6.65
N ALA A 362 17.99 1.03 -5.45
CA ALA A 362 16.70 0.38 -5.16
C ALA A 362 15.96 0.98 -3.95
N GLY A 363 16.66 1.27 -2.85
CA GLY A 363 16.07 1.88 -1.65
C GLY A 363 16.02 1.00 -0.40
N ILE A 364 14.99 1.20 0.42
CA ILE A 364 14.77 0.54 1.71
C ILE A 364 13.77 -0.61 1.56
N ALA A 365 14.13 -1.79 2.07
CA ALA A 365 13.27 -2.97 2.04
C ALA A 365 12.17 -2.96 3.10
N GLU A 366 11.09 -3.69 2.82
CA GLU A 366 10.13 -4.08 3.85
C GLU A 366 10.79 -5.05 4.83
N CYS A 367 10.55 -4.84 6.12
CA CYS A 367 11.01 -5.74 7.18
C CYS A 367 9.85 -6.14 8.07
N LEU A 368 9.89 -7.39 8.51
CA LEU A 368 9.03 -7.97 9.53
C LEU A 368 9.92 -8.48 10.66
N PRO A 369 9.37 -8.76 11.86
CA PRO A 369 10.15 -9.29 12.96
C PRO A 369 11.01 -10.48 12.54
N GLY A 370 12.34 -10.32 12.62
CA GLY A 370 13.33 -11.34 12.30
C GLY A 370 13.73 -11.49 10.82
N SER A 371 13.20 -10.70 9.88
CA SER A 371 13.66 -10.74 8.48
C SER A 371 13.27 -9.51 7.65
N CYS A 372 14.16 -9.07 6.77
CA CYS A 372 13.82 -8.11 5.70
C CYS A 372 13.71 -8.81 4.34
N ASP A 373 12.87 -8.28 3.45
CA ASP A 373 12.82 -8.76 2.07
C ASP A 373 14.16 -8.52 1.39
N SER A 374 14.74 -9.56 0.79
CA SER A 374 16.02 -9.51 0.09
C SER A 374 15.89 -9.36 -1.43
N GLY A 375 14.70 -9.59 -1.99
CA GLY A 375 14.46 -9.57 -3.43
C GLY A 375 14.02 -8.20 -3.98
N SER A 376 13.38 -7.37 -3.14
CA SER A 376 12.90 -6.05 -3.54
C SER A 376 13.02 -5.01 -2.42
N THR A 377 12.81 -3.76 -2.78
CA THR A 377 12.66 -2.60 -1.90
C THR A 377 11.25 -2.05 -1.99
N SER A 378 10.85 -1.28 -0.99
CA SER A 378 9.56 -0.59 -0.94
C SER A 378 9.77 0.90 -1.16
N THR A 379 9.11 1.44 -2.17
CA THR A 379 9.18 2.86 -2.50
C THR A 379 8.68 3.72 -1.34
N LEU A 380 7.62 3.30 -0.65
CA LEU A 380 7.05 4.02 0.48
C LEU A 380 8.03 4.17 1.67
N ARG A 381 8.83 3.15 1.95
CA ARG A 381 9.88 3.19 2.98
C ARG A 381 11.06 4.05 2.52
N THR A 382 11.41 3.92 1.25
CA THR A 382 12.48 4.68 0.61
C THR A 382 12.19 6.17 0.61
N VAL A 383 10.95 6.59 0.33
CA VAL A 383 10.58 8.02 0.31
C VAL A 383 10.55 8.62 1.71
N LEU A 384 10.08 7.88 2.73
CA LEU A 384 10.14 8.35 4.12
C LEU A 384 11.59 8.50 4.60
N PHE A 385 12.45 7.55 4.24
CA PHE A 385 13.89 7.67 4.46
C PHE A 385 14.45 8.93 3.79
N GLY A 386 14.17 9.13 2.49
CA GLY A 386 14.58 10.32 1.76
C GLY A 386 14.07 11.62 2.38
N MET A 387 12.84 11.64 2.92
CA MET A 387 12.31 12.83 3.60
C MET A 387 13.11 13.19 4.86
N VAL A 388 13.45 12.21 5.69
CA VAL A 388 14.29 12.41 6.88
C VAL A 388 15.68 12.90 6.48
N GLU A 389 16.28 12.26 5.47
CA GLU A 389 17.59 12.65 4.93
C GLU A 389 17.57 14.04 4.30
N THR A 390 16.45 14.45 3.71
CA THR A 390 16.29 15.80 3.16
C THR A 390 16.32 16.85 4.27
N ASP A 391 15.59 16.63 5.35
CA ASP A 391 15.54 17.55 6.50
C ASP A 391 16.93 17.61 7.19
N LEU A 392 17.57 16.46 7.43
CA LEU A 392 18.93 16.40 7.99
C LEU A 392 19.96 17.10 7.08
N GLY A 393 19.92 16.79 5.79
CA GLY A 393 20.95 17.24 4.87
C GLY A 393 20.82 18.71 4.49
N PHE A 394 19.65 19.12 4.03
CA PHE A 394 19.44 20.47 3.50
C PHE A 394 19.02 21.48 4.56
N GLU A 395 18.25 21.07 5.58
CA GLU A 395 17.83 21.99 6.65
C GLU A 395 18.85 22.03 7.81
N LEU A 396 19.44 20.89 8.19
CA LEU A 396 20.36 20.80 9.34
C LEU A 396 21.85 20.70 8.98
N GLY A 397 22.17 20.51 7.69
CA GLY A 397 23.52 20.65 7.17
C GLY A 397 24.39 19.39 7.16
N ASP A 398 23.80 18.20 7.27
CA ASP A 398 24.54 16.94 7.19
C ASP A 398 24.86 16.54 5.73
N ASP A 399 26.15 16.52 5.37
CA ASP A 399 26.59 16.20 4.01
C ASP A 399 26.33 14.73 3.61
N THR A 400 26.33 13.81 4.55
CA THR A 400 26.01 12.39 4.29
C THR A 400 24.53 12.27 3.93
N SER A 401 23.66 12.90 4.74
CA SER A 401 22.22 12.94 4.49
C SER A 401 21.86 13.62 3.18
N ARG A 402 22.57 14.69 2.78
CA ARG A 402 22.40 15.29 1.44
C ARG A 402 22.62 14.27 0.33
N THR A 403 23.66 13.45 0.45
CA THR A 403 24.00 12.41 -0.54
C THR A 403 22.89 11.36 -0.62
N TYR A 404 22.33 10.92 0.51
CA TYR A 404 21.22 9.98 0.53
C TYR A 404 19.91 10.59 0.00
N ALA A 405 19.61 11.85 0.33
CA ALA A 405 18.46 12.56 -0.21
C ALA A 405 18.54 12.69 -1.74
N ASP A 406 19.71 13.02 -2.27
CA ASP A 406 19.98 13.08 -3.71
C ASP A 406 19.82 11.70 -4.37
N ALA A 407 20.39 10.65 -3.76
CA ALA A 407 20.29 9.29 -4.27
C ALA A 407 18.85 8.74 -4.25
N VAL A 408 18.04 9.11 -3.25
CA VAL A 408 16.62 8.75 -3.21
C VAL A 408 15.84 9.50 -4.28
N ALA A 409 16.12 10.78 -4.49
CA ALA A 409 15.48 11.55 -5.55
C ALA A 409 15.78 10.98 -6.94
N ASP A 410 17.05 10.70 -7.23
CA ASP A 410 17.47 10.05 -8.47
C ASP A 410 16.76 8.71 -8.70
N ALA A 411 16.82 7.81 -7.70
CA ALA A 411 16.17 6.50 -7.80
C ALA A 411 14.64 6.61 -8.02
N LEU A 412 13.97 7.60 -7.42
CA LEU A 412 12.53 7.76 -7.61
C LEU A 412 12.15 8.20 -9.03
N LEU A 413 12.99 9.01 -9.68
CA LEU A 413 12.75 9.39 -11.08
C LEU A 413 12.80 8.17 -11.99
N ASP A 414 13.72 7.24 -11.73
CA ASP A 414 13.83 5.96 -12.44
C ASP A 414 12.68 4.99 -12.14
N HIS A 415 12.08 5.11 -10.94
CA HIS A 415 11.00 4.23 -10.46
C HIS A 415 9.59 4.82 -10.69
N GLN A 416 9.46 5.77 -11.61
CA GLN A 416 8.19 6.34 -12.04
C GLN A 416 7.79 5.75 -13.40
N VAL A 417 6.49 5.52 -13.61
CA VAL A 417 5.97 5.23 -14.95
C VAL A 417 6.11 6.49 -15.80
N GLY A 418 7.00 6.43 -16.79
CA GLY A 418 7.26 7.55 -17.70
C GLY A 418 6.08 7.86 -18.62
N SER A 419 6.22 8.93 -19.40
CA SER A 419 5.19 9.33 -20.39
C SER A 419 4.99 8.31 -21.52
N ASP A 420 5.91 7.34 -21.65
CA ASP A 420 5.80 6.21 -22.57
C ASP A 420 4.92 5.08 -22.02
N GLY A 421 4.42 5.18 -20.78
CA GLY A 421 3.54 4.19 -20.16
C GLY A 421 4.17 2.82 -19.97
N LEU A 422 5.49 2.67 -20.13
CA LEU A 422 6.16 1.38 -20.03
C LEU A 422 6.50 1.04 -18.56
N ILE A 423 6.21 -0.20 -18.19
CA ILE A 423 6.46 -0.75 -16.86
C ILE A 423 7.30 -2.01 -17.02
N PRO A 424 8.62 -1.93 -16.84
CA PRO A 424 9.48 -3.11 -16.80
C PRO A 424 9.15 -3.94 -15.57
N THR A 425 8.71 -5.18 -15.74
CA THR A 425 8.39 -6.07 -14.61
C THR A 425 9.37 -7.23 -14.48
N THR A 426 9.56 -7.74 -13.27
CA THR A 426 10.46 -8.88 -13.01
C THR A 426 10.01 -10.18 -13.70
N ASN A 427 8.70 -10.42 -13.83
CA ASN A 427 8.16 -11.73 -14.22
C ASN A 427 7.27 -11.73 -15.49
N LEU A 428 6.75 -10.57 -15.92
CA LEU A 428 5.79 -10.48 -17.03
C LEU A 428 6.40 -9.82 -18.29
N GLY A 429 7.69 -9.51 -18.27
CA GLY A 429 8.32 -8.67 -19.27
C GLY A 429 7.93 -7.20 -19.09
N ASP A 430 8.00 -6.42 -20.16
CA ASP A 430 7.59 -5.02 -20.11
C ASP A 430 6.09 -4.91 -20.42
N LEU A 431 5.33 -4.26 -19.53
CA LEU A 431 3.92 -3.94 -19.71
C LEU A 431 3.77 -2.52 -20.25
N TYR A 432 2.77 -2.27 -21.08
CA TYR A 432 2.39 -0.94 -21.54
C TYR A 432 1.05 -0.55 -20.90
N ARG A 433 1.08 0.39 -19.97
CA ARG A 433 -0.03 0.84 -19.12
C ARG A 433 -0.05 2.38 -19.07
N PRO A 434 -0.49 3.03 -20.15
CA PRO A 434 -0.51 4.49 -20.22
C PRO A 434 -1.45 5.12 -19.19
N ASP A 435 -2.43 4.38 -18.67
CA ASP A 435 -3.29 4.76 -17.55
C ASP A 435 -2.52 4.93 -16.22
N GLN A 436 -1.38 4.26 -16.06
CA GLN A 436 -0.53 4.35 -14.87
C GLN A 436 0.57 5.42 -14.99
N THR A 437 0.64 6.15 -16.10
CA THR A 437 1.63 7.21 -16.33
C THR A 437 1.68 8.19 -15.16
N GLY A 438 2.89 8.41 -14.63
CA GLY A 438 3.16 9.29 -13.50
C GLY A 438 3.03 8.65 -12.11
N GLY A 439 2.47 7.44 -12.02
CA GLY A 439 2.50 6.65 -10.80
C GLY A 439 3.91 6.16 -10.48
N PHE A 440 4.24 5.99 -9.19
CA PHE A 440 5.51 5.39 -8.77
C PHE A 440 5.33 3.92 -8.43
N TYR A 441 6.34 3.11 -8.76
CA TYR A 441 6.32 1.68 -8.45
C TYR A 441 6.15 1.46 -6.95
N THR A 442 5.29 0.52 -6.54
CA THR A 442 5.10 0.19 -5.12
C THR A 442 6.31 -0.56 -4.55
N HIS A 443 6.90 -1.43 -5.38
CA HIS A 443 8.06 -2.26 -5.08
C HIS A 443 9.02 -2.27 -6.27
N VAL A 444 10.31 -2.30 -5.96
CA VAL A 444 11.36 -2.26 -6.96
C VAL A 444 12.38 -3.35 -6.68
N SER A 445 12.70 -4.17 -7.68
CA SER A 445 13.78 -5.15 -7.58
C SER A 445 15.15 -4.49 -7.63
N SER A 446 16.21 -5.24 -7.33
CA SER A 446 17.58 -4.69 -7.35
C SER A 446 18.06 -4.24 -8.74
N ASP A 447 17.36 -4.61 -9.81
CA ASP A 447 17.61 -4.17 -11.18
C ASP A 447 16.62 -3.10 -11.68
N GLY A 448 15.88 -2.45 -10.78
CA GLY A 448 15.02 -1.30 -11.10
C GLY A 448 13.67 -1.66 -11.73
N ARG A 449 13.26 -2.94 -11.70
CA ARG A 449 12.00 -3.41 -12.30
C ARG A 449 10.88 -3.43 -11.25
N SER A 450 9.65 -3.17 -11.69
CA SER A 450 8.46 -3.37 -10.86
C SER A 450 8.26 -4.86 -10.57
N GLY A 451 7.85 -5.17 -9.35
CA GLY A 451 7.41 -6.51 -9.02
C GLY A 451 7.28 -6.71 -7.53
N GLU A 452 6.25 -7.46 -7.14
CA GLU A 452 6.11 -7.87 -5.76
C GLU A 452 7.27 -8.79 -5.31
N PRO A 453 7.64 -8.76 -4.02
CA PRO A 453 8.62 -9.67 -3.44
C PRO A 453 8.28 -11.14 -3.72
N ASP A 454 9.29 -11.90 -4.13
CA ASP A 454 9.24 -13.36 -4.13
C ASP A 454 9.41 -13.96 -2.71
N SER A 455 9.30 -13.16 -1.64
CA SER A 455 9.61 -13.68 -0.30
C SER A 455 8.57 -14.71 0.17
N PHE A 456 9.08 -15.83 0.70
CA PHE A 456 8.28 -16.84 1.42
C PHE A 456 7.43 -16.22 2.52
N THR A 457 7.93 -15.16 3.17
CA THR A 457 7.27 -14.39 4.23
C THR A 457 6.03 -13.65 3.72
N ARG A 458 6.11 -12.97 2.56
CA ARG A 458 4.93 -12.36 1.95
C ARG A 458 3.98 -13.42 1.41
N ARG A 459 4.43 -14.56 0.87
CA ARG A 459 3.54 -15.69 0.50
C ARG A 459 2.80 -16.31 1.70
N GLN A 460 3.42 -16.37 2.88
CA GLN A 460 2.75 -16.82 4.11
C GLN A 460 1.79 -15.78 4.67
N MET A 461 2.19 -14.50 4.73
CA MET A 461 1.33 -13.43 5.23
C MET A 461 0.24 -13.03 4.24
N SER A 462 0.49 -13.08 2.93
CA SER A 462 -0.51 -12.91 1.88
C SER A 462 -1.43 -14.10 1.81
N GLY A 463 -0.96 -15.34 2.01
CA GLY A 463 -1.82 -16.52 2.15
C GLY A 463 -2.73 -16.49 3.39
N LEU A 464 -2.26 -15.88 4.48
CA LEU A 464 -3.08 -15.61 5.68
C LEU A 464 -3.98 -14.37 5.50
N ALA A 465 -3.52 -13.29 4.86
CA ALA A 465 -4.29 -12.06 4.63
C ALA A 465 -5.33 -12.21 3.49
N SER A 466 -5.04 -13.00 2.46
CA SER A 466 -5.99 -13.39 1.41
C SER A 466 -7.09 -14.29 1.96
N ALA A 467 -6.82 -15.03 3.04
CA ALA A 467 -7.82 -15.81 3.78
C ALA A 467 -8.71 -14.95 4.70
N LEU A 468 -8.44 -13.63 4.77
CA LEU A 468 -9.06 -12.72 5.73
C LEU A 468 -9.76 -11.51 5.05
N ASP A 469 -10.21 -11.74 3.81
CA ASP A 469 -11.47 -11.22 3.22
C ASP A 469 -11.50 -9.80 2.63
N ILE A 470 -10.52 -9.44 1.80
CA ILE A 470 -10.72 -8.42 0.77
C ILE A 470 -10.31 -8.98 -0.57
N ARG A 471 -11.29 -9.17 -1.45
CA ARG A 471 -11.03 -9.66 -2.79
C ARG A 471 -10.49 -8.54 -3.68
N PRO A 472 -9.52 -8.86 -4.54
CA PRO A 472 -8.96 -7.89 -5.46
C PRO A 472 -10.01 -7.44 -6.47
N GLU A 473 -10.00 -6.16 -6.85
CA GLU A 473 -10.70 -5.68 -8.06
C GLU A 473 -9.96 -6.07 -9.35
N TYR A 474 -8.71 -6.50 -9.22
CA TYR A 474 -7.77 -6.71 -10.30
C TYR A 474 -6.75 -7.76 -9.89
N VAL A 475 -6.50 -8.75 -10.75
CA VAL A 475 -5.46 -9.77 -10.54
C VAL A 475 -4.32 -9.50 -11.51
N GLY A 476 -3.09 -9.41 -11.03
CA GLY A 476 -1.95 -9.08 -11.87
C GLY A 476 -1.05 -8.04 -11.21
N GLU A 477 -0.14 -7.47 -11.99
CA GLU A 477 0.80 -6.47 -11.51
C GLU A 477 0.09 -5.15 -11.18
N ILE A 478 -0.03 -4.82 -9.89
CA ILE A 478 -0.39 -3.48 -9.42
C ILE A 478 0.91 -2.72 -9.20
N ALA A 479 1.50 -2.26 -10.30
CA ALA A 479 2.80 -1.60 -10.27
C ALA A 479 2.73 -0.31 -9.45
N THR A 480 1.65 0.46 -9.57
CA THR A 480 1.50 1.77 -8.92
C THR A 480 0.25 1.85 -8.05
N ASN A 481 0.28 2.71 -7.01
CA ASN A 481 -0.90 3.03 -6.21
C ASN A 481 -0.87 4.48 -5.70
N ALA A 482 -2.02 4.97 -5.21
CA ALA A 482 -2.19 6.33 -4.72
C ALA A 482 -1.33 6.62 -3.48
N GLU A 483 -1.24 5.67 -2.55
CA GLU A 483 -0.48 5.84 -1.30
C GLU A 483 1.01 6.08 -1.56
N THR A 484 1.63 5.21 -2.36
CA THR A 484 3.04 5.32 -2.75
C THR A 484 3.28 6.58 -3.57
N THR A 485 2.40 6.87 -4.54
CA THR A 485 2.55 8.04 -5.42
C THR A 485 2.39 9.35 -4.66
N LEU A 486 1.45 9.43 -3.70
CA LEU A 486 1.30 10.61 -2.84
C LEU A 486 2.53 10.85 -1.96
N ALA A 487 3.11 9.80 -1.39
CA ALA A 487 4.30 9.91 -0.56
C ALA A 487 5.54 10.30 -1.39
N ALA A 488 5.71 9.70 -2.58
CA ALA A 488 6.78 10.08 -3.50
C ALA A 488 6.63 11.53 -4.00
N TYR A 489 5.43 11.94 -4.39
CA TYR A 489 5.12 13.33 -4.73
C TYR A 489 5.44 14.29 -3.58
N ALA A 490 5.03 13.97 -2.35
CA ALA A 490 5.35 14.77 -1.17
C ALA A 490 6.86 14.89 -0.93
N PHE A 491 7.60 13.78 -1.11
CA PHE A 491 9.05 13.78 -0.98
C PHE A 491 9.70 14.69 -2.04
N LEU A 492 9.32 14.54 -3.32
CA LEU A 492 9.89 15.35 -4.40
C LEU A 492 9.59 16.84 -4.21
N VAL A 493 8.39 17.19 -3.72
CA VAL A 493 8.05 18.57 -3.36
C VAL A 493 8.93 19.08 -2.20
N ARG A 494 9.17 18.27 -1.17
CA ARG A 494 10.07 18.60 -0.05
C ARG A 494 11.51 18.79 -0.52
N TYR A 495 12.02 17.82 -1.25
CA TYR A 495 13.36 17.82 -1.85
C TYR A 495 13.58 19.03 -2.75
N ARG A 496 12.62 19.31 -3.66
CA ARG A 496 12.66 20.47 -4.56
C ARG A 496 12.79 21.79 -3.79
N CYS A 497 12.00 21.95 -2.73
CA CYS A 497 12.07 23.13 -1.88
C CYS A 497 13.43 23.22 -1.16
N ALA A 498 13.87 22.14 -0.52
CA ALA A 498 15.07 22.15 0.30
C ALA A 498 16.34 22.36 -0.54
N ARG A 499 16.43 21.69 -1.70
CA ARG A 499 17.58 21.74 -2.60
C ARG A 499 17.62 22.98 -3.49
N PHE A 500 16.49 23.35 -4.10
CA PHE A 500 16.45 24.41 -5.12
C PHE A 500 15.77 25.70 -4.64
N GLY A 501 15.15 25.72 -3.47
CA GLY A 501 14.40 26.88 -2.96
C GLY A 501 13.10 27.16 -3.72
N VAL A 502 12.56 26.18 -4.45
CA VAL A 502 11.36 26.35 -5.30
C VAL A 502 10.16 25.65 -4.68
N GLY A 503 8.99 26.29 -4.70
CA GLY A 503 7.75 25.66 -4.25
C GLY A 503 7.67 25.45 -2.74
N CYS A 504 8.43 26.22 -1.95
CA CYS A 504 8.45 26.18 -0.49
C CYS A 504 7.19 26.75 0.19
N GLY A 505 6.01 26.55 -0.41
CA GLY A 505 4.72 26.95 0.17
C GLY A 505 4.56 26.39 1.58
N ALA A 506 3.66 26.99 2.36
CA ALA A 506 3.39 26.55 3.72
C ALA A 506 2.93 25.09 3.71
N TRP A 507 3.83 24.18 4.09
CA TRP A 507 3.49 22.86 4.60
C TRP A 507 2.43 23.08 5.67
N SER A 508 1.27 22.42 5.55
CA SER A 508 0.13 22.67 6.43
C SER A 508 0.50 22.30 7.86
N GLY A 509 0.89 23.32 8.63
CA GLY A 509 1.49 23.20 9.95
C GLY A 509 2.42 24.38 10.11
N ASP A 510 1.91 25.46 10.72
CA ASP A 510 2.66 26.66 11.08
C ASP A 510 4.09 26.28 11.55
N ARG A 511 5.07 26.34 10.64
CA ARG A 511 6.44 26.60 11.06
C ARG A 511 6.37 28.03 11.55
N GLY A 512 6.14 28.19 12.86
CA GLY A 512 6.27 29.46 13.55
C GLY A 512 7.49 30.14 12.98
N THR A 513 7.28 31.29 12.37
CA THR A 513 8.29 32.06 11.65
C THR A 513 9.52 32.26 12.52
N SER A 514 10.50 31.36 12.40
CA SER A 514 11.89 31.68 12.69
C SER A 514 12.40 32.33 11.41
N THR A 515 12.49 33.65 11.48
CA THR A 515 13.13 34.52 10.51
C THR A 515 14.39 33.88 9.92
N ARG A 516 14.39 33.63 8.61
CA ARG A 516 15.62 33.59 7.80
C ARG A 516 16.15 35.00 7.61
#